data_AF-A0A2Z4RTG9-F1
#
_entry.id   AF-A0A2Z4RTG9-F1
#
_cell.length_a   1.000
_cell.length_b   1.000
_cell.length_c   1.000
_cell.angle_alpha   90.00
_cell.angle_beta   90.00
_cell.angle_gamma   90.00
#
_symmetry.space_group_name_H-M   'P 1'
#
loop_
_entity.id
_entity.type
_entity.pdbx_description
1 polymer ?
#
loop_
_entity_poly.entity_id
_entity_poly.type
_entity_poly.pdbx_seq_one_letter_code
_entity_poly.pdbx_strand_id
1 'polypeptide(L)'
;MYRAHSASFSSSLPPARLQHQEPEHPSAIKLTAREKEVLQWSAIGKSSWEIGRIFNCTEAGVNYHFANIRRKFGVSSRGCAVVKALELGLIELP
;
A
#
# COMPACT_ATOMS: atom_id res chain seq x y z
N MET A 1 -41.99 30.45 56.57
CA MET A 1 -41.55 31.13 55.33
C MET A 1 -40.11 30.74 55.05
N TYR A 2 -39.84 29.80 54.13
CA TYR A 2 -38.55 29.70 53.46
C TYR A 2 -38.77 29.18 52.04
N ARG A 3 -38.40 30.02 51.07
CA ARG A 3 -38.54 29.83 49.62
C ARG A 3 -37.26 29.14 49.13
N ALA A 4 -37.35 27.86 48.72
CA ALA A 4 -36.24 27.22 48.03
C ALA A 4 -36.25 27.63 46.56
N HIS A 5 -35.14 28.22 46.13
CA HIS A 5 -34.92 28.68 44.76
C HIS A 5 -34.53 27.52 43.84
N SER A 6 -35.06 27.61 42.62
CA SER A 6 -34.60 27.11 41.32
C SER A 6 -33.32 26.28 41.21
N ALA A 7 -33.40 25.19 40.43
CA ALA A 7 -32.52 24.96 39.28
C ALA A 7 -33.04 23.80 38.43
N SER A 8 -33.71 24.10 37.32
CA SER A 8 -33.93 23.12 36.25
C SER A 8 -32.60 22.92 35.51
N PHE A 9 -31.95 21.78 35.73
CA PHE A 9 -30.80 21.37 34.93
C PHE A 9 -31.31 20.83 33.59
N SER A 10 -31.26 21.67 32.55
CA SER A 10 -31.39 21.21 31.17
C SER A 10 -30.07 20.55 30.76
N SER A 11 -29.94 19.25 30.99
CA SER A 11 -28.84 18.47 30.41
C SER A 11 -29.17 18.12 28.96
N SER A 12 -29.10 19.10 28.06
CA SER A 12 -29.04 18.81 26.64
C SER A 12 -27.64 18.29 26.31
N LEU A 13 -27.46 16.97 26.44
CA LEU A 13 -26.33 16.25 25.86
C LEU A 13 -26.33 16.50 24.34
N PRO A 14 -25.25 17.01 23.73
CA PRO A 14 -25.15 17.01 22.28
C PRO A 14 -25.12 15.55 21.79
N PRO A 15 -25.82 15.20 20.70
CA PRO A 15 -25.73 13.86 20.15
C PRO A 15 -24.27 13.60 19.78
N ALA A 16 -23.74 12.49 20.28
CA ALA A 16 -22.43 11.98 19.92
C ALA A 16 -22.36 11.91 18.39
N ARG A 17 -21.66 12.88 17.80
CA ARG A 17 -21.36 12.92 16.38
C ARG A 17 -20.43 11.75 16.15
N LEU A 18 -21.01 10.61 15.77
CA LEU A 18 -20.31 9.49 15.14
C LEU A 18 -19.57 10.10 13.95
N GLN A 19 -18.34 10.53 14.19
CA GLN A 19 -17.34 10.75 13.17
C GLN A 19 -17.21 9.39 12.50
N HIS A 20 -17.92 9.23 11.39
CA HIS A 20 -17.57 8.23 10.40
C HIS A 20 -16.15 8.58 9.99
N GLN A 21 -15.16 7.90 10.57
CA GLN A 21 -13.85 7.80 9.96
C GLN A 21 -14.12 7.08 8.64
N GLU A 22 -14.14 7.84 7.53
CA GLU A 22 -14.06 7.22 6.21
C GLU A 22 -12.85 6.28 6.23
N PRO A 23 -13.01 5.02 5.78
CA PRO A 23 -11.88 4.11 5.72
C PRO A 23 -10.84 4.75 4.81
N GLU A 24 -9.69 5.09 5.38
CA GLU A 24 -8.50 5.55 4.69
C GLU A 24 -8.32 4.71 3.42
N HIS A 25 -8.59 5.30 2.26
CA HIS A 25 -8.44 4.61 0.98
C HIS A 25 -7.00 4.07 0.92
N PRO A 26 -6.79 2.76 0.65
CA PRO A 26 -5.44 2.23 0.54
C PRO A 26 -4.72 3.04 -0.53
N SER A 27 -3.68 3.77 -0.09
CA SER A 27 -2.92 4.65 -0.95
C SER A 27 -2.47 3.84 -2.17
N ALA A 28 -2.89 4.25 -3.38
CA ALA A 28 -2.58 3.53 -4.60
C ALA A 28 -1.07 3.23 -4.68
N ILE A 29 -0.70 1.96 -4.86
CA ILE A 29 0.70 1.54 -4.91
C ILE A 29 1.37 2.21 -6.12
N LYS A 30 2.35 3.09 -5.88
CA LYS A 30 3.11 3.78 -6.92
C LYS A 30 4.45 3.10 -7.17
N LEU A 31 4.57 2.47 -8.33
CA LEU A 31 5.83 1.89 -8.82
C LEU A 31 6.56 2.88 -9.72
N THR A 32 7.89 2.90 -9.61
CA THR A 32 8.74 3.58 -10.59
C THR A 32 8.75 2.81 -11.91
N ALA A 33 9.17 3.45 -12.99
CA ALA A 33 9.33 2.78 -14.28
C ALA A 33 10.24 1.54 -14.14
N ARG A 34 11.40 1.68 -13.50
CA ARG A 34 12.35 0.58 -13.31
C ARG A 34 11.76 -0.57 -12.48
N GLU A 35 10.99 -0.27 -11.44
CA GLU A 35 10.33 -1.31 -10.64
C GLU A 35 9.29 -2.09 -11.44
N LYS A 36 8.53 -1.43 -12.31
CA LYS A 36 7.59 -2.10 -13.21
C LYS A 36 8.31 -3.02 -14.18
N GLU A 37 9.38 -2.55 -14.82
CA GLU A 37 10.12 -3.37 -15.78
C GLU A 37 10.77 -4.59 -15.09
N VAL A 38 11.34 -4.42 -13.89
CA VAL A 38 11.88 -5.53 -13.10
C VAL A 38 10.81 -6.55 -12.73
N LEU A 39 9.60 -6.10 -12.38
CA LEU A 39 8.46 -6.97 -12.12
C LEU A 39 8.01 -7.73 -13.37
N GLN A 40 7.95 -7.08 -14.53
CA GLN A 40 7.59 -7.71 -15.81
C GLN A 40 8.54 -8.85 -16.17
N TRP A 41 9.85 -8.62 -16.11
CA TRP A 41 10.83 -9.68 -16.38
C TRP A 41 10.77 -10.83 -15.38
N SER A 42 10.48 -10.52 -14.11
CA SER A 42 10.26 -11.57 -13.11
C SER A 42 8.95 -12.32 -13.30
N ALA A 43 7.92 -11.69 -13.86
CA ALA A 43 6.65 -12.33 -14.16
C ALA A 43 6.79 -13.38 -15.26
N ILE A 44 7.69 -13.17 -16.22
CA ILE A 44 8.05 -14.17 -17.24
C ILE A 44 9.11 -15.19 -16.76
N GLY A 45 9.48 -15.17 -15.48
CA GLY A 45 10.37 -16.16 -14.88
C GLY A 45 11.88 -15.86 -14.97
N LYS A 46 12.29 -14.64 -15.32
CA LYS A 46 13.72 -14.28 -15.30
C LYS A 46 14.28 -14.20 -13.89
N SER A 47 15.49 -14.71 -13.72
CA SER A 47 16.27 -14.58 -12.49
C SER A 47 16.80 -13.16 -12.30
N SER A 48 17.15 -12.77 -11.06
CA SER A 48 17.77 -11.46 -10.79
C SER A 48 19.05 -11.24 -11.60
N TRP A 49 19.81 -12.31 -11.87
CA TRP A 49 21.02 -12.24 -12.69
C TRP A 49 20.71 -11.95 -14.16
N GLU A 50 19.74 -12.66 -14.76
CA GLU A 50 19.30 -12.39 -16.14
C GLU A 50 18.70 -10.99 -16.28
N ILE A 51 17.90 -10.56 -15.30
CA ILE A 51 17.33 -9.21 -15.25
C ILE A 51 18.44 -8.16 -15.20
N GLY A 52 19.47 -8.39 -14.36
CA GLY A 52 20.64 -7.52 -14.28
C GLY A 52 21.36 -7.44 -15.63
N ARG A 53 21.44 -8.55 -16.35
CA ARG A 53 22.04 -8.59 -17.69
C ARG A 53 21.25 -7.77 -18.71
N ILE A 54 19.91 -7.80 -18.65
CA ILE A 54 19.02 -7.01 -19.51
C ILE A 54 19.16 -5.51 -19.24
N PHE A 55 19.23 -5.10 -17.97
CA PHE A 55 19.34 -3.68 -17.59
C PHE A 55 20.76 -3.15 -17.48
N ASN A 56 21.76 -3.96 -17.80
CA ASN A 56 23.18 -3.66 -17.60
C ASN A 56 23.50 -3.22 -16.16
N CYS A 57 22.93 -3.91 -15.16
CA CYS A 57 23.15 -3.67 -13.75
C CYS A 57 23.51 -4.97 -13.01
N THR A 58 23.94 -4.85 -11.75
CA THR A 58 24.30 -6.01 -10.93
C THR A 58 23.04 -6.71 -10.39
N GLU A 59 23.16 -7.99 -10.07
CA GLU A 59 22.10 -8.74 -9.39
C GLU A 59 21.65 -8.05 -8.09
N ALA A 60 22.61 -7.47 -7.35
CA ALA A 60 22.34 -6.68 -6.15
C ALA A 60 21.46 -5.45 -6.45
N GLY A 61 21.66 -4.78 -7.59
CA GLY A 61 20.81 -3.68 -8.04
C GLY A 61 19.37 -4.13 -8.30
N VAL A 62 19.17 -5.29 -8.93
CA VAL A 62 17.84 -5.88 -9.11
C VAL A 62 17.20 -6.24 -7.77
N ASN A 63 17.97 -6.84 -6.86
CA ASN A 63 17.49 -7.20 -5.53
C ASN A 63 17.12 -5.96 -4.68
N TYR A 64 17.80 -4.84 -4.87
CA TYR A 64 17.43 -3.54 -4.28
C TYR A 64 16.05 -3.07 -4.77
N HIS A 65 15.76 -3.16 -6.07
CA HIS A 65 14.43 -2.87 -6.59
C HIS A 65 13.37 -3.81 -5.99
N PHE A 66 13.65 -5.11 -5.90
CA PHE A 66 12.73 -6.06 -5.24
C PHE A 66 12.48 -5.78 -3.76
N ALA A 67 13.47 -5.29 -3.03
CA ALA A 67 13.27 -4.88 -1.64
C ALA A 67 12.28 -3.70 -1.55
N ASN A 68 12.43 -2.70 -2.42
CA ASN A 68 11.51 -1.56 -2.49
C ASN A 68 10.10 -1.96 -2.92
N ILE A 69 9.98 -2.80 -3.94
CA ILE A 69 8.71 -3.34 -4.42
C ILE A 69 8.00 -4.06 -3.28
N ARG A 70 8.66 -5.03 -2.64
CA ARG A 70 8.10 -5.78 -1.51
C ARG A 70 7.62 -4.88 -0.38
N ARG A 71 8.40 -3.86 -0.03
CA ARG A 71 8.01 -2.84 0.96
C ARG A 71 6.76 -2.08 0.54
N LYS A 72 6.64 -1.67 -0.73
CA LYS A 72 5.45 -0.97 -1.26
C LYS A 72 4.20 -1.85 -1.29
N PHE A 73 4.35 -3.14 -1.59
CA PHE A 73 3.26 -4.11 -1.62
C PHE A 73 2.91 -4.72 -0.25
N GLY A 74 3.73 -4.47 0.78
CA GLY A 74 3.58 -5.09 2.09
C GLY A 74 3.70 -6.62 2.05
N VAL A 75 4.62 -7.16 1.25
CA VAL A 75 4.81 -8.61 1.09
C VAL A 75 6.27 -9.01 1.35
N SER A 76 6.48 -10.25 1.78
CA SER A 76 7.82 -10.79 2.05
C SER A 76 8.46 -11.51 0.86
N SER A 77 7.64 -12.05 -0.05
CA SER A 77 8.07 -12.86 -1.19
C SER A 77 8.03 -12.09 -2.52
N ARG A 78 8.99 -12.39 -3.39
CA ARG A 78 9.02 -11.92 -4.78
C ARG A 78 7.79 -12.38 -5.56
N GLY A 79 7.42 -13.66 -5.43
CA GLY A 79 6.26 -14.23 -6.13
C GLY A 79 4.96 -13.53 -5.72
N CYS A 80 4.76 -13.28 -4.43
CA CYS A 80 3.60 -12.53 -3.95
C CYS A 80 3.55 -11.10 -4.51
N ALA A 81 4.70 -10.44 -4.68
CA ALA A 81 4.75 -9.11 -5.29
C ALA A 81 4.36 -9.14 -6.77
N VAL A 82 4.80 -10.17 -7.52
CA VAL A 82 4.42 -10.37 -8.93
C VAL A 82 2.92 -10.61 -9.05
N VAL A 83 2.36 -11.53 -8.26
CA VAL A 83 0.92 -11.85 -8.28
C VAL A 83 0.10 -10.61 -7.96
N LYS A 84 0.41 -9.88 -6.88
CA LYS A 84 -0.30 -8.63 -6.55
C LYS A 84 -0.16 -7.57 -7.64
N ALA A 85 1.00 -7.46 -8.30
CA ALA A 85 1.18 -6.48 -9.36
C ALA A 85 0.30 -6.80 -10.58
N LEU A 86 0.09 -8.08 -10.91
CA LEU A 86 -0.81 -8.53 -11.97
C LEU A 86 -2.28 -8.30 -11.59
N GLU A 87 -2.68 -8.68 -10.37
CA GLU A 87 -4.04 -8.49 -9.85
C GLU A 87 -4.47 -7.01 -9.83
N LEU A 88 -3.53 -6.11 -9.53
CA LEU A 88 -3.76 -4.67 -9.52
C LEU A 88 -3.60 -4.02 -10.91
N GLY A 89 -3.30 -4.78 -11.96
CA GLY A 89 -3.07 -4.25 -13.31
C GLY A 89 -1.88 -3.27 -13.40
N LEU A 90 -0.90 -3.40 -12.50
CA LEU A 90 0.27 -2.52 -12.47
C LEU A 90 1.35 -2.92 -13.48
N ILE A 91 1.32 -4.19 -13.90
CA ILE A 91 2.15 -4.79 -14.94
C ILE A 91 1.27 -5.70 -15.81
N GLU A 92 1.68 -5.89 -17.05
CA GLU A 92 1.06 -6.81 -18.00
C GLU A 92 2.10 -7.87 -18.42
N LEU A 93 1.63 -9.09 -18.63
CA LEU A 93 2.44 -10.14 -19.25
C LEU A 93 2.44 -9.92 -20.77
N PRO A 94 3.60 -10.00 -21.44
CA PRO A 94 3.68 -9.95 -22.89
C PRO A 94 3.05 -11.19 -23.55
#